data_AF-V9EHI4-F1
#
_entry.id   AF-V9EHI4-F1
#
_cell.length_a   1.000
_cell.length_b   1.000
_cell.length_c   1.000
_cell.angle_alpha   90.00
_cell.angle_beta   90.00
_cell.angle_gamma   90.00
#
_symmetry.space_group_name_H-M   'P 1'
#
loop_
_entity.id
_entity.type
_entity.pdbx_description
1 polymer ?
#
loop_
_entity_poly.entity_id
_entity_poly.type
_entity_poly.pdbx_seq_one_letter_code
_entity_poly.pdbx_strand_id
1 'polypeptide(L)'
;MSIRFVAFVLLPIVVAAFSVNSTNAMEGELRLYKEPSFKRLRLLVKISEGNLCYDMACDGVGNVISSARWTGLPTTGSAFTDGHVKIAFYDGKNCTGKATVLNTNVGEISNFAQSGMDNATTSIAVLETSNKMQHATKNLCQW
;
A
#
# COMPACT_ATOMS: atom_id res chain seq x y z
N MET A 1 22.72 -14.88 75.28
CA MET A 1 22.04 -13.95 74.36
C MET A 1 22.86 -13.91 73.07
N SER A 2 22.37 -14.53 72.00
CA SER A 2 23.04 -14.52 70.69
C SER A 2 21.97 -14.42 69.62
N ILE A 3 21.86 -13.23 69.03
CA ILE A 3 20.94 -12.91 67.93
C ILE A 3 21.62 -13.34 66.64
N ARG A 4 21.02 -14.28 65.90
CA ARG A 4 21.45 -14.59 64.53
C ARG A 4 20.65 -13.74 63.56
N PHE A 5 21.34 -12.84 62.89
CA PHE A 5 20.84 -12.06 61.75
C PHE A 5 20.57 -12.99 60.58
N VAL A 6 19.33 -13.02 60.08
CA VAL A 6 18.97 -13.65 58.80
C VAL A 6 19.06 -12.55 57.73
N ALA A 7 20.00 -12.71 56.80
CA ALA A 7 20.18 -11.80 55.68
C ALA A 7 19.07 -12.01 54.64
N PHE A 8 18.29 -10.96 54.36
CA PHE A 8 17.34 -10.93 53.26
C PHE A 8 18.08 -10.73 51.94
N VAL A 9 18.05 -11.75 51.08
CA VAL A 9 18.58 -11.66 49.71
C VAL A 9 17.51 -11.01 48.83
N LEU A 10 17.76 -9.78 48.39
CA LEU A 10 16.92 -9.08 47.42
C LEU A 10 17.30 -9.52 46.00
N LEU A 11 16.37 -10.21 45.32
CA LEU A 11 16.48 -10.56 43.90
C LEU A 11 16.14 -9.34 43.03
N PRO A 12 17.00 -8.94 42.06
CA PRO A 12 16.68 -7.84 41.16
C PRO A 12 15.63 -8.30 40.14
N ILE A 13 14.47 -7.64 40.12
CA ILE A 13 13.44 -7.82 39.10
C ILE A 13 13.96 -7.14 37.82
N VAL A 14 14.41 -7.95 36.86
CA VAL A 14 14.78 -7.46 35.53
C VAL A 14 13.48 -7.17 34.77
N VAL A 15 13.12 -5.90 34.66
CA VAL A 15 12.02 -5.45 33.80
C VAL A 15 12.54 -5.42 32.36
N ALA A 16 12.21 -6.44 31.58
CA ALA A 16 12.47 -6.44 30.14
C ALA A 16 11.55 -5.40 29.48
N ALA A 17 12.13 -4.32 28.96
CA ALA A 17 11.41 -3.35 28.14
C ALA A 17 11.08 -4.01 26.79
N PHE A 18 9.82 -4.41 26.61
CA PHE A 18 9.31 -4.83 25.31
C PHE A 18 9.17 -3.57 24.44
N SER A 19 10.13 -3.33 23.55
CA SER A 19 9.97 -2.38 22.46
C SER A 19 8.93 -2.94 21.49
N VAL A 20 7.70 -2.45 21.58
CA VAL A 20 6.70 -2.62 20.52
C VAL A 20 7.20 -1.84 19.31
N ASN A 21 7.73 -2.53 18.31
CA ASN A 21 7.94 -1.93 16.99
C ASN A 21 6.55 -1.66 16.41
N SER A 22 6.07 -0.43 16.59
CA SER A 22 4.91 0.07 15.85
C SER A 22 5.33 0.22 14.38
N THR A 23 5.30 -0.87 13.62
CA THR A 23 5.18 -0.76 12.17
C THR A 23 3.84 -0.08 11.94
N ASN A 24 3.83 1.19 11.52
CA ASN A 24 2.60 1.85 11.11
C ASN A 24 2.00 0.98 10.01
N ALA A 25 0.95 0.24 10.34
CA ALA A 25 0.27 -0.59 9.36
C ALA A 25 -0.32 0.37 8.32
N MET A 26 0.01 0.13 7.06
CA MET A 26 -0.58 0.87 5.96
C MET A 26 -2.09 0.62 5.97
N GLU A 27 -2.89 1.68 6.05
CA GLU A 27 -4.36 1.61 5.99
C GLU A 27 -4.86 2.42 4.80
N GLY A 28 -4.36 2.03 3.63
CA GLY A 28 -4.69 2.65 2.37
C GLY A 28 -6.08 2.26 1.87
N GLU A 29 -6.77 3.23 1.29
CA GLU A 29 -8.00 2.98 0.56
C GLU A 29 -7.91 3.59 -0.83
N LEU A 30 -8.16 2.77 -1.84
CA LEU A 30 -8.12 3.14 -3.25
C LEU A 30 -9.50 2.92 -3.88
N ARG A 31 -10.03 3.97 -4.49
CA ARG A 31 -11.30 3.99 -5.22
C ARG A 31 -11.02 4.07 -6.72
N LEU A 32 -11.56 3.13 -7.48
CA LEU A 32 -11.42 3.06 -8.93
C LEU A 32 -12.77 3.31 -9.60
N TYR A 33 -12.78 4.17 -10.61
CA TYR A 33 -13.98 4.70 -11.22
C TYR A 33 -14.01 4.37 -12.72
N LYS A 34 -15.20 4.02 -13.22
CA LYS A 34 -15.40 3.68 -14.65
C LYS A 34 -15.29 4.89 -15.58
N GLU A 35 -15.42 6.09 -15.04
CA GLU A 35 -15.48 7.32 -15.81
C GLU A 35 -14.51 8.36 -15.27
N PRO A 36 -14.12 9.35 -16.10
CA PRO A 36 -13.37 10.51 -15.63
C PRO A 36 -14.14 11.27 -14.54
N SER A 37 -13.41 12.10 -13.80
CA SER A 37 -13.95 12.96 -12.74
C SER A 37 -14.69 12.17 -11.66
N PHE A 38 -14.20 10.97 -11.33
CA PHE A 38 -14.63 10.16 -10.19
C PHE A 38 -16.10 9.70 -10.27
N LYS A 39 -16.60 9.50 -11.48
CA LYS A 39 -17.97 9.03 -11.73
C LYS A 39 -18.03 7.52 -11.82
N ARG A 40 -19.13 6.95 -11.34
CA ARG A 40 -19.42 5.49 -11.35
C ARG A 40 -18.31 4.66 -10.71
N LEU A 41 -18.26 4.67 -9.37
CA LEU A 41 -17.37 3.81 -8.59
C LEU A 41 -17.51 2.34 -9.02
N ARG A 42 -16.39 1.68 -9.26
CA ARG A 42 -16.31 0.27 -9.68
C ARG A 42 -15.77 -0.61 -8.59
N LEU A 43 -14.66 -0.20 -8.00
CA LEU A 43 -13.96 -1.01 -7.02
C LEU A 43 -13.42 -0.14 -5.91
N LEU A 44 -13.57 -0.64 -4.68
CA LEU A 44 -12.88 -0.16 -3.50
C LEU A 44 -11.84 -1.20 -3.12
N VAL A 45 -10.57 -0.80 -3.07
CA VAL A 45 -9.43 -1.66 -2.74
C VAL A 45 -8.83 -1.18 -1.43
N LYS A 46 -8.69 -2.09 -0.47
CA LYS A 46 -7.89 -1.86 0.73
C LYS A 46 -6.43 -2.21 0.45
N ILE A 47 -5.55 -1.24 0.68
CA ILE A 47 -4.11 -1.36 0.49
C ILE A 47 -3.47 -1.42 1.87
N SER A 48 -2.96 -2.59 2.23
CA SER A 48 -2.37 -2.84 3.55
C SER A 48 -0.86 -3.08 3.50
N GLU A 49 -0.29 -3.14 2.31
CA GLU A 49 1.11 -3.51 2.11
C GLU A 49 1.68 -2.80 0.89
N GLY A 50 2.83 -2.14 1.08
CA GLY A 50 3.63 -1.59 0.00
C GLY A 50 4.32 -2.69 -0.80
N ASN A 51 4.71 -2.37 -2.03
CA ASN A 51 5.48 -3.24 -2.92
C ASN A 51 4.78 -4.59 -3.23
N LEU A 52 3.46 -4.65 -3.01
CA LEU A 52 2.58 -5.75 -3.37
C LEU A 52 1.81 -5.36 -4.64
N CYS A 53 1.72 -6.30 -5.58
CA CYS A 53 0.92 -6.11 -6.78
C CYS A 53 -0.52 -6.53 -6.55
N TYR A 54 -1.46 -5.66 -6.88
CA TYR A 54 -2.89 -5.92 -6.86
C TYR A 54 -3.38 -6.08 -8.31
N ASP A 55 -3.60 -7.32 -8.73
CA ASP A 55 -4.08 -7.64 -10.08
C ASP A 55 -5.62 -7.59 -10.12
N MET A 56 -6.16 -6.98 -11.17
CA MET A 56 -7.60 -6.76 -11.38
C MET A 56 -8.10 -7.42 -12.66
N ALA A 57 -7.48 -8.50 -13.11
CA ALA A 57 -7.92 -9.28 -14.27
C ALA A 57 -9.24 -10.06 -14.02
N CYS A 58 -10.29 -9.35 -13.61
CA CYS A 58 -11.67 -9.82 -13.57
C CYS A 58 -12.44 -9.22 -14.73
N ASP A 59 -13.38 -10.00 -15.26
CA ASP A 59 -14.34 -9.51 -16.24
C ASP A 59 -15.13 -8.32 -15.68
N GLY A 60 -15.09 -7.20 -16.41
CA GLY A 60 -15.87 -6.00 -16.09
C GLY A 60 -15.26 -5.00 -15.09
N VAL A 61 -14.06 -5.27 -14.56
CA VAL A 61 -13.32 -4.36 -13.65
C VAL A 61 -11.97 -3.93 -14.22
N GLY A 62 -11.17 -4.87 -14.72
CA GLY A 62 -9.96 -4.55 -15.48
C GLY A 62 -10.32 -3.85 -16.80
N ASN A 63 -9.44 -2.97 -17.29
CA ASN A 63 -9.59 -2.30 -18.59
C ASN A 63 -10.85 -1.45 -18.77
N VAL A 64 -11.44 -0.95 -17.68
CA VAL A 64 -12.58 -0.02 -17.74
C VAL A 64 -12.41 1.18 -16.81
N ILE A 65 -11.24 1.32 -16.20
CA ILE A 65 -10.96 2.38 -15.22
C ILE A 65 -10.48 3.65 -15.93
N SER A 66 -11.11 4.78 -15.60
CA SER A 66 -10.84 6.10 -16.19
C SER A 66 -10.45 7.17 -15.18
N SER A 67 -10.69 6.96 -13.88
CA SER A 67 -10.16 7.80 -12.81
C SER A 67 -9.98 7.03 -11.50
N ALA A 68 -9.16 7.56 -10.59
CA ALA A 68 -8.90 6.94 -9.30
C ALA A 68 -8.67 7.99 -8.19
N ARG A 69 -9.00 7.62 -6.95
CA ARG A 69 -8.70 8.38 -5.73
C ARG A 69 -8.15 7.47 -4.66
N TRP A 70 -7.23 7.97 -3.85
CA TRP A 70 -6.70 7.22 -2.72
C TRP A 70 -6.47 8.09 -1.50
N THR A 71 -6.54 7.44 -0.34
CA THR A 71 -6.31 8.02 0.98
C THR A 71 -5.57 7.03 1.86
N GLY A 72 -4.92 7.49 2.93
CA GLY A 72 -4.26 6.61 3.91
C GLY A 72 -2.99 5.90 3.40
N LEU A 73 -2.51 6.25 2.19
CA LEU A 73 -1.23 5.77 1.69
C LEU A 73 -0.08 6.59 2.32
N PRO A 74 1.06 5.97 2.65
CA PRO A 74 2.25 6.68 3.09
C PRO A 74 2.70 7.64 2.00
N THR A 75 3.21 8.81 2.40
CA THR A 75 3.70 9.85 1.49
C THR A 75 5.22 9.91 1.40
N THR A 76 5.91 9.25 2.34
CA THR A 76 7.36 9.16 2.44
C THR A 76 7.82 7.71 2.42
N GLY A 77 8.90 7.43 1.69
CA GLY A 77 9.40 6.09 1.44
C GLY A 77 10.83 6.10 0.91
N SER A 78 11.35 4.93 0.55
CA SER A 78 12.75 4.75 0.14
C SER A 78 12.93 4.13 -1.25
N ALA A 79 11.83 3.77 -1.94
CA ALA A 79 11.87 3.21 -3.28
C ALA A 79 12.53 4.14 -4.32
N PHE A 80 12.44 5.46 -4.11
CA PHE A 80 12.91 6.49 -5.03
C PHE A 80 13.82 7.48 -4.31
N THR A 81 14.76 8.09 -5.04
CA THR A 81 15.73 9.04 -4.50
C THR A 81 15.11 10.35 -4.01
N ASP A 82 13.88 10.66 -4.45
CA ASP A 82 13.12 11.83 -3.99
C ASP A 82 12.43 11.59 -2.63
N GLY A 83 12.51 10.39 -2.07
CA GLY A 83 11.93 10.03 -0.78
C GLY A 83 10.40 9.95 -0.79
N HIS A 84 9.76 10.02 -1.95
CA HIS A 84 8.31 9.98 -2.07
C HIS A 84 7.81 8.58 -2.44
N VAL A 85 6.75 8.14 -1.76
CA VAL A 85 6.01 6.94 -2.16
C VAL A 85 5.22 7.25 -3.41
N LYS A 86 5.17 6.29 -4.33
CA LYS A 86 4.41 6.41 -5.57
C LYS A 86 3.37 5.33 -5.68
N ILE A 87 2.22 5.64 -6.26
CA ILE A 87 1.26 4.66 -6.72
C ILE A 87 1.42 4.49 -8.23
N ALA A 88 1.43 3.25 -8.69
CA ALA A 88 1.61 2.90 -10.08
C ALA A 88 0.39 2.11 -10.58
N PHE A 89 -0.18 2.55 -11.70
CA PHE A 89 -1.28 1.91 -12.42
C PHE A 89 -0.74 1.35 -13.73
N TYR A 90 -0.80 0.03 -13.89
CA TYR A 90 -0.19 -0.72 -14.99
C TYR A 90 -1.24 -1.24 -15.98
N ASP A 91 -0.87 -1.36 -17.26
CA ASP A 91 -1.71 -1.95 -18.31
C ASP A 91 -1.50 -3.46 -18.51
N GLY A 92 -0.47 -4.01 -17.86
CA GLY A 92 -0.19 -5.43 -17.80
C GLY A 92 -0.60 -6.07 -16.46
N LYS A 93 -0.78 -7.38 -16.50
CA LYS A 93 -0.96 -8.22 -15.30
C LYS A 93 0.33 -8.24 -14.47
N ASN A 94 0.22 -8.60 -13.19
CA ASN A 94 1.36 -8.69 -12.27
C ASN A 94 2.26 -7.43 -12.25
N CYS A 95 1.69 -6.23 -12.43
CA CYS A 95 2.39 -4.95 -12.36
C CYS A 95 3.51 -4.85 -13.41
N THR A 96 3.17 -5.21 -14.65
CA THR A 96 4.04 -5.15 -15.82
C THR A 96 3.49 -4.21 -16.89
N GLY A 97 4.27 -3.91 -17.93
CA GLY A 97 3.83 -3.09 -19.05
C GLY A 97 3.96 -1.59 -18.81
N LYS A 98 3.17 -0.79 -19.54
CA LYS A 98 3.13 0.66 -19.40
C LYS A 98 2.48 1.02 -18.07
N ALA A 99 3.01 2.04 -17.41
CA ALA A 99 2.46 2.52 -16.14
C ALA A 99 2.25 4.04 -16.12
N THR A 100 1.19 4.47 -15.43
CA THR A 100 1.10 5.83 -14.88
C THR A 100 1.54 5.80 -13.43
N VAL A 101 2.57 6.57 -13.09
CA VAL A 101 3.16 6.62 -11.76
C VAL A 101 2.98 8.02 -11.18
N LEU A 102 2.40 8.11 -9.98
CA LEU A 102 2.04 9.36 -9.32
C LEU A 102 2.51 9.33 -7.88
N ASN A 103 2.93 10.47 -7.33
CA ASN A 103 3.22 10.55 -5.90
C ASN A 103 1.92 10.35 -5.11
N THR A 104 1.98 9.59 -4.02
CA THR A 104 0.78 9.29 -3.21
C THR A 104 0.21 10.52 -2.52
N ASN A 105 1.00 11.59 -2.32
CA ASN A 105 0.49 12.86 -1.79
C ASN A 105 -0.43 13.62 -2.75
N VAL A 106 -0.50 13.25 -4.04
CA VAL A 106 -1.46 13.83 -5.00
C VAL A 106 -2.90 13.40 -4.67
N GLY A 107 -3.09 12.19 -4.17
CA GLY A 107 -4.39 11.67 -3.72
C GLY A 107 -5.35 11.25 -4.84
N GLU A 108 -5.12 11.63 -6.09
CA GLU A 108 -6.03 11.32 -7.20
C GLU A 108 -5.42 11.40 -8.60
N ILE A 109 -6.14 10.81 -9.56
CA ILE A 109 -6.02 11.07 -10.99
C ILE A 109 -7.43 11.16 -11.57
N SER A 110 -7.80 12.34 -12.05
CA SER A 110 -9.16 12.64 -12.51
C SER A 110 -9.46 12.11 -13.91
N ASN A 111 -8.44 11.83 -14.73
CA ASN A 111 -8.60 11.30 -16.08
C ASN A 111 -7.35 10.57 -16.57
N PHE A 112 -7.40 9.23 -16.65
CA PHE A 112 -6.31 8.41 -17.18
C PHE A 112 -6.03 8.62 -18.68
N ALA A 113 -6.93 9.25 -19.44
CA ALA A 113 -6.66 9.60 -20.84
C ALA A 113 -5.48 10.56 -20.99
N GLN A 114 -5.22 11.40 -19.98
CA GLN A 114 -4.09 12.35 -19.98
C GLN A 114 -2.72 11.67 -19.99
N SER A 115 -2.64 10.41 -19.54
CA SER A 115 -1.44 9.58 -19.60
C SER A 115 -1.55 8.44 -20.62
N GLY A 116 -2.61 8.45 -21.45
CA GLY A 116 -2.92 7.39 -22.39
C GLY A 116 -3.12 6.02 -21.72
N MET A 117 -3.74 6.01 -20.53
CA MET A 117 -4.07 4.82 -19.74
C MET A 117 -5.58 4.65 -19.52
N ASP A 118 -6.40 5.41 -20.26
CA ASP A 118 -7.85 5.31 -20.17
C ASP A 118 -8.31 3.90 -20.56
N ASN A 119 -9.13 3.27 -19.72
CA ASN A 119 -9.62 1.90 -19.93
C ASN A 119 -8.49 0.86 -20.12
N ALA A 120 -7.29 1.13 -19.63
CA ALA A 120 -6.14 0.23 -19.79
C ALA A 120 -5.66 -0.39 -18.48
N THR A 121 -6.05 0.15 -17.33
CA THR A 121 -5.49 -0.31 -16.04
C THR A 121 -5.94 -1.74 -15.72
N THR A 122 -4.97 -2.63 -15.52
CA THR A 122 -5.17 -4.04 -15.14
C THR A 122 -4.57 -4.40 -13.79
N SER A 123 -3.55 -3.68 -13.32
CA SER A 123 -2.95 -3.94 -12.01
C SER A 123 -2.37 -2.68 -11.39
N ILE A 124 -2.19 -2.71 -10.06
CA ILE A 124 -1.83 -1.54 -9.26
C ILE A 124 -0.80 -1.94 -8.20
N ALA A 125 0.16 -1.07 -7.91
CA ALA A 125 1.05 -1.22 -6.77
C ALA A 125 1.34 0.11 -6.10
N VAL A 126 1.57 0.09 -4.80
CA VAL A 126 2.16 1.21 -4.07
C VAL A 126 3.64 0.93 -3.86
N LEU A 127 4.50 1.77 -4.42
CA LEU A 127 5.94 1.63 -4.45
C LEU A 127 6.55 2.39 -3.27
N GLU A 128 6.62 1.72 -2.13
CA GLU A 128 7.06 2.32 -0.86
C GLU A 128 8.56 2.18 -0.62
N THR A 129 9.05 0.94 -0.53
CA THR A 129 10.48 0.66 -0.21
C THR A 129 11.30 0.18 -1.41
N SER A 130 10.63 -0.31 -2.45
CA SER A 130 11.24 -0.83 -3.69
C SER A 130 10.44 -0.46 -4.93
N ASN A 131 11.09 -0.31 -6.07
CA ASN A 131 10.41 -0.23 -7.37
C ASN A 131 10.15 -1.62 -7.99
N LYS A 132 10.51 -2.69 -7.27
CA LYS A 132 10.21 -4.08 -7.62
C LYS A 132 9.23 -4.66 -6.62
N MET A 133 8.33 -5.52 -7.10
CA MET A 133 7.39 -6.22 -6.23
C MET A 133 8.16 -7.11 -5.25
N GLN A 134 7.86 -7.01 -3.97
CA GLN A 134 8.48 -7.79 -2.89
C GLN A 134 7.57 -8.92 -2.39
N HIS A 135 6.28 -8.87 -2.75
CA HIS A 135 5.26 -9.79 -2.27
C HIS A 135 4.61 -10.54 -3.43
N ALA A 136 4.02 -11.69 -3.14
CA ALA A 136 3.21 -12.41 -4.10
C ALA A 136 2.03 -11.54 -4.57
N THR A 137 1.71 -11.62 -5.86
CA THR A 137 0.61 -10.84 -6.43
C THR A 137 -0.71 -11.27 -5.79
N LYS A 138 -1.51 -10.29 -5.38
CA LYS A 138 -2.87 -10.49 -4.89
C LYS A 138 -3.87 -10.24 -6.00
N ASN A 139 -4.67 -11.26 -6.31
CA ASN A 139 -5.79 -11.11 -7.23
C ASN A 139 -6.98 -10.49 -6.50
N LEU A 140 -7.45 -9.33 -6.95
CA LEU A 140 -8.58 -8.61 -6.36
C LEU A 140 -9.96 -9.19 -6.72
N CYS A 141 -9.97 -10.15 -7.63
CA CYS A 141 -11.16 -10.77 -8.20
C CYS A 141 -11.52 -12.10 -7.56
N GLN A 142 -10.65 -12.65 -6.72
CA GLN A 142 -10.92 -13.88 -5.99
C GLN A 142 -11.50 -13.51 -4.62
N TRP A 143 -12.81 -13.73 -4.47
CA TRP A 143 -13.58 -13.52 -3.25
C TRP A 143 -13.70 -14.80 -2.44
#